data_AF-A0A0F5FU26-F1
#
_entry.id   AF-A0A0F5FU26-F1
#
_cell.length_a   1.000
_cell.length_b   1.000
_cell.length_c   1.000
_cell.angle_alpha   90.00
_cell.angle_beta   90.00
_cell.angle_gamma   90.00
#
_symmetry.space_group_name_H-M   'P 1'
#
loop_
_entity.id
_entity.type
_entity.pdbx_description
1 polymer ?
#
loop_
_entity_poly.entity_id
_entity_poly.type
_entity_poly.pdbx_seq_one_letter_code
_entity_poly.pdbx_strand_id
1 'polypeptide(L)'
;FRATSIFWGGAAGFGLTAGVLYFLREYILYMVKAGHIAVLVELMDGRSIPEGRPQIEYATQVVRDRFGAANVLFAVDQLVKGVLAAITGIVQGVAALVPIPGLQQFIGIIRAFLRIAVGFVDEVILAYAIRTRADNPWAAAKTALVLYGQNYPAMLKNAAWLTIITYVLAFLVFLVMLAPAAAVVWVLPGAWSAGGFVFAILFAWAVKVALIEPFAIACMMQVYFQAIEGQEPDPVWEGRLSAASKKFNQLKDRASSWIGHKPSGEEGPAAPSTPPA
;
A
#
# COMPACT_ATOMS: atom_id res chain seq x y z
N PHE A 1 -44.83 -6.51 -11.63
CA PHE A 1 -44.59 -6.36 -10.17
C PHE A 1 -43.65 -7.43 -9.62
N ARG A 2 -44.03 -8.72 -9.56
CA ARG A 2 -43.18 -9.79 -8.97
C ARG A 2 -41.78 -9.93 -9.59
N ALA A 3 -41.67 -9.95 -10.92
CA ALA A 3 -40.36 -10.03 -11.61
C ALA A 3 -39.46 -8.81 -11.31
N THR A 4 -40.05 -7.62 -11.26
CA THR A 4 -39.35 -6.37 -10.93
C THR A 4 -38.83 -6.38 -9.49
N SER A 5 -39.63 -6.83 -8.52
CA SER A 5 -39.21 -6.95 -7.12
C SER A 5 -38.11 -8.00 -6.91
N ILE A 6 -38.18 -9.13 -7.62
CA ILE A 6 -37.13 -10.17 -7.59
C ILE A 6 -35.82 -9.64 -8.17
N PHE A 7 -35.88 -8.93 -9.30
CA PHE A 7 -34.70 -8.32 -9.91
C PHE A 7 -34.03 -7.30 -8.97
N TRP A 8 -34.79 -6.36 -8.41
CA TRP A 8 -34.23 -5.37 -7.50
C TRP A 8 -33.74 -5.96 -6.17
N GLY A 9 -34.45 -6.96 -5.63
CA GLY A 9 -33.98 -7.71 -4.45
C GLY A 9 -32.68 -8.48 -4.72
N GLY A 10 -32.59 -9.14 -5.88
CA GLY A 10 -31.38 -9.85 -6.30
C GLY A 10 -30.21 -8.91 -6.58
N ALA A 11 -30.44 -7.80 -7.28
CA ALA A 11 -29.42 -6.79 -7.54
C ALA A 11 -28.92 -6.13 -6.25
N ALA A 12 -29.82 -5.83 -5.31
CA ALA A 12 -29.46 -5.28 -4.00
C ALA A 12 -28.67 -6.29 -3.16
N GLY A 13 -29.13 -7.55 -3.09
CA GLY A 13 -28.44 -8.62 -2.36
C GLY A 13 -27.06 -8.94 -2.93
N PHE A 14 -26.95 -9.01 -4.27
CA PHE A 14 -25.67 -9.19 -4.95
C PHE A 14 -24.74 -7.99 -4.73
N GLY A 15 -25.24 -6.77 -4.87
CA GLY A 15 -24.48 -5.54 -4.65
C GLY A 15 -23.95 -5.43 -3.22
N LEU A 16 -24.79 -5.74 -2.22
CA LEU A 16 -24.38 -5.78 -0.82
C LEU A 16 -23.28 -6.83 -0.59
N THR A 17 -23.51 -8.06 -1.06
CA THR A 17 -22.56 -9.17 -0.88
C THR A 17 -21.23 -8.88 -1.55
N ALA A 18 -21.26 -8.41 -2.81
CA ALA A 18 -20.06 -8.02 -3.54
C ALA A 18 -19.30 -6.88 -2.84
N GLY A 19 -20.04 -5.88 -2.32
CA GLY A 19 -19.45 -4.79 -1.54
C GLY A 19 -18.76 -5.27 -0.26
N VAL A 20 -19.42 -6.16 0.50
CA VAL A 20 -18.85 -6.76 1.73
C VAL A 20 -17.60 -7.59 1.41
N LEU A 21 -17.66 -8.45 0.38
CA LEU A 21 -16.52 -9.27 -0.04
C LEU A 21 -15.35 -8.44 -0.55
N TYR A 22 -15.63 -7.38 -1.31
CA TYR A 22 -14.61 -6.43 -1.77
C TYR A 22 -13.89 -5.79 -0.56
N PHE A 23 -14.65 -5.32 0.42
CA PHE A 23 -14.11 -4.69 1.62
C PHE A 23 -13.28 -5.67 2.46
N LEU A 24 -13.80 -6.86 2.73
CA LEU A 24 -13.08 -7.92 3.47
C LEU A 24 -11.77 -8.29 2.78
N ARG A 25 -11.80 -8.43 1.45
CA ARG A 25 -10.58 -8.72 0.67
C ARG A 25 -9.56 -7.61 0.82
N GLU A 26 -9.96 -6.34 0.67
CA GLU A 26 -9.04 -5.21 0.79
C GLU A 26 -8.42 -5.15 2.20
N TYR A 27 -9.22 -5.34 3.23
CA TYR A 27 -8.78 -5.37 4.62
C TYR A 27 -7.79 -6.50 4.89
N ILE A 28 -8.12 -7.75 4.51
CA ILE A 28 -7.27 -8.92 4.77
C ILE A 28 -5.94 -8.81 4.01
N LEU A 29 -6.00 -8.46 2.72
CA LEU A 29 -4.79 -8.31 1.91
C LEU A 29 -3.90 -7.18 2.42
N TYR A 30 -4.49 -6.09 2.91
CA TYR A 30 -3.73 -5.01 3.50
C TYR A 30 -3.03 -5.43 4.80
N MET A 31 -3.70 -6.18 5.68
CA MET A 31 -3.07 -6.69 6.91
C MET A 31 -1.85 -7.57 6.61
N VAL A 32 -1.98 -8.47 5.63
CA VAL A 32 -0.87 -9.32 5.18
C VAL A 32 0.25 -8.47 4.61
N LYS A 33 -0.07 -7.48 3.78
CA LYS A 33 0.92 -6.56 3.20
C LYS A 33 1.65 -5.76 4.29
N ALA A 34 0.93 -5.27 5.29
CA ALA A 34 1.50 -4.57 6.43
C ALA A 34 2.50 -5.42 7.21
N GLY A 35 2.19 -6.71 7.42
CA GLY A 35 3.12 -7.66 8.02
C GLY A 35 4.41 -7.81 7.20
N HIS A 36 4.31 -7.93 5.88
CA HIS A 36 5.50 -7.99 5.01
C HIS A 36 6.33 -6.70 5.09
N ILE A 37 5.68 -5.53 5.10
CA ILE A 37 6.36 -4.24 5.24
C ILE A 37 7.07 -4.16 6.59
N ALA A 38 6.45 -4.64 7.68
CA ALA A 38 7.06 -4.66 8.99
C ALA A 38 8.37 -5.46 8.99
N VAL A 39 8.36 -6.65 8.40
CA VAL A 39 9.57 -7.48 8.23
C VAL A 39 10.62 -6.77 7.38
N LEU A 40 10.23 -6.17 6.26
CA LEU A 40 11.17 -5.45 5.38
C LEU A 40 11.84 -4.28 6.10
N VAL A 41 11.08 -3.53 6.90
CA VAL A 41 11.63 -2.44 7.73
C VAL A 41 12.67 -2.96 8.71
N GLU A 42 12.39 -4.06 9.42
CA GLU A 42 13.33 -4.67 10.36
C GLU A 42 14.63 -5.12 9.68
N LEU A 43 14.52 -5.78 8.53
CA LEU A 43 15.66 -6.20 7.72
C LEU A 43 16.47 -5.01 7.18
N MET A 44 15.80 -3.94 6.76
CA MET A 44 16.47 -2.71 6.30
C MET A 44 17.25 -2.01 7.42
N ASP A 45 16.80 -2.12 8.67
CA ASP A 45 17.50 -1.62 9.85
C ASP A 45 18.59 -2.60 10.35
N GLY A 46 18.85 -3.70 9.63
CA GLY A 46 19.83 -4.72 10.00
C GLY A 46 19.43 -5.54 11.23
N ARG A 47 18.15 -5.52 11.62
CA ARG A 47 17.64 -6.30 12.75
C ARG A 47 17.38 -7.75 12.32
N SER A 48 17.64 -8.69 13.22
CA SER A 48 17.32 -10.11 13.00
C SER A 48 15.83 -10.34 13.11
N ILE A 49 15.27 -11.11 12.18
CA ILE A 49 13.88 -11.58 12.22
C ILE A 49 13.86 -13.09 12.45
N PRO A 50 12.82 -13.65 13.09
CA PRO A 50 12.62 -15.09 13.12
C PRO A 50 12.47 -15.64 11.70
N GLU A 51 13.14 -16.77 11.40
CA GLU A 51 13.03 -17.44 10.11
C GLU A 51 11.84 -18.41 10.08
N GLY A 52 11.27 -18.63 8.88
CA GLY A 52 10.22 -19.62 8.67
C GLY A 52 8.85 -19.18 9.23
N ARG A 53 8.06 -20.13 9.74
CA ARG A 53 6.68 -19.86 10.20
C ARG A 53 6.58 -18.79 11.30
N PRO A 54 7.48 -18.72 12.30
CA PRO A 54 7.46 -17.68 13.34
C PRO A 54 7.55 -16.24 12.80
N GLN A 55 8.05 -16.03 11.59
CA GLN A 55 8.11 -14.73 10.94
C GLN A 55 6.73 -14.08 10.79
N ILE A 56 5.69 -14.88 10.54
CA ILE A 56 4.32 -14.39 10.34
C ILE A 56 3.75 -13.87 11.66
N GLU A 57 3.99 -14.59 12.76
CA GLU A 57 3.55 -14.19 14.09
C GLU A 57 4.26 -12.91 14.53
N TYR A 58 5.59 -12.87 14.35
CA TYR A 58 6.39 -11.66 14.60
C TYR A 58 5.87 -10.45 13.80
N ALA A 59 5.67 -10.60 12.49
CA ALA A 59 5.15 -9.54 11.63
C ALA A 59 3.76 -9.05 12.10
N THR A 60 2.88 -9.99 12.46
CA THR A 60 1.54 -9.67 12.98
C THR A 60 1.63 -8.92 14.30
N GLN A 61 2.55 -9.31 15.18
CA GLN A 61 2.76 -8.67 16.46
C GLN A 61 3.27 -7.24 16.28
N VAL A 62 4.28 -6.99 15.43
CA VAL A 62 4.78 -5.64 15.14
C VAL A 62 3.65 -4.71 14.67
N VAL A 63 2.77 -5.21 13.81
CA VAL A 63 1.61 -4.45 13.33
C VAL A 63 0.60 -4.20 14.45
N ARG A 64 0.27 -5.21 15.27
CA ARG A 64 -0.66 -5.06 16.40
C ARG A 64 -0.14 -4.10 17.46
N ASP A 65 1.12 -4.22 17.84
CA ASP A 65 1.73 -3.40 18.88
C ASP A 65 1.74 -1.92 18.49
N ARG A 66 1.85 -1.62 17.19
CA ARG A 66 1.93 -0.24 16.68
C ARG A 66 0.59 0.40 16.39
N PHE A 67 -0.34 -0.36 15.82
CA PHE A 67 -1.64 0.20 15.42
C PHE A 67 -2.77 -0.14 16.42
N GLY A 68 -2.48 -0.98 17.42
CA GLY A 68 -3.39 -1.45 18.45
C GLY A 68 -4.49 -2.33 17.87
N ALA A 69 -5.47 -1.67 17.28
CA ALA A 69 -6.57 -2.30 16.58
C ALA A 69 -6.37 -2.17 15.06
N ALA A 70 -6.56 -3.29 14.37
CA ALA A 70 -6.40 -3.40 12.91
C ALA A 70 -7.27 -2.42 12.11
N ASN A 71 -8.36 -1.92 12.71
CA ASN A 71 -9.21 -0.88 12.14
C ASN A 71 -8.51 0.49 12.03
N VAL A 72 -7.58 0.84 12.92
CA VAL A 72 -6.82 2.10 12.87
C VAL A 72 -5.88 2.10 11.69
N LEU A 73 -5.09 1.04 11.55
CA LEU A 73 -4.17 0.85 10.43
C LEU A 73 -4.91 0.95 9.08
N PHE A 74 -6.02 0.23 8.95
CA PHE A 74 -6.83 0.28 7.73
C PHE A 74 -7.45 1.66 7.50
N ALA A 75 -7.88 2.37 8.54
CA ALA A 75 -8.42 3.71 8.38
C ALA A 75 -7.35 4.73 7.98
N VAL A 76 -6.12 4.61 8.48
CA VAL A 76 -4.96 5.39 8.03
C VAL A 76 -4.72 5.14 6.55
N ASP A 77 -4.67 3.88 6.12
CA ASP A 77 -4.49 3.47 4.73
C ASP A 77 -5.51 4.12 3.78
N GLN A 78 -6.80 4.06 4.14
CA GLN A 78 -7.86 4.66 3.34
C GLN A 78 -7.74 6.19 3.24
N LEU A 79 -7.28 6.86 4.29
CA LEU A 79 -6.99 8.30 4.23
C LEU A 79 -5.80 8.57 3.30
N VAL A 80 -4.72 7.80 3.42
CA VAL A 80 -3.51 7.94 2.57
C VAL A 80 -3.87 7.72 1.10
N LYS A 81 -4.54 6.62 0.75
CA LYS A 81 -5.07 6.37 -0.60
C LYS A 81 -5.95 7.51 -1.11
N GLY A 82 -6.78 8.08 -0.23
CA GLY A 82 -7.59 9.25 -0.54
C GLY A 82 -6.78 10.52 -0.83
N VAL A 83 -5.68 10.75 -0.10
CA VAL A 83 -4.73 11.85 -0.38
C VAL A 83 -4.09 11.65 -1.75
N LEU A 84 -3.59 10.45 -2.00
CA LEU A 84 -2.95 10.05 -3.24
C LEU A 84 -3.87 10.17 -4.46
N ALA A 85 -5.12 9.75 -4.32
CA ALA A 85 -6.15 9.88 -5.35
C ALA A 85 -6.46 11.36 -5.66
N ALA A 86 -6.54 12.22 -4.64
CA ALA A 86 -6.77 13.65 -4.82
C ALA A 86 -5.63 14.32 -5.60
N ILE A 87 -4.37 14.04 -5.21
CA ILE A 87 -3.18 14.57 -5.89
C ILE A 87 -3.14 14.09 -7.36
N THR A 88 -3.35 12.80 -7.58
CA THR A 88 -3.39 12.22 -8.93
C THR A 88 -4.49 12.86 -9.76
N GLY A 89 -5.67 13.09 -9.17
CA GLY A 89 -6.80 13.75 -9.83
C GLY A 89 -6.49 15.17 -10.28
N ILE A 90 -5.76 15.95 -9.46
CA ILE A 90 -5.32 17.30 -9.83
C ILE A 90 -4.39 17.25 -11.03
N VAL A 91 -3.37 16.39 -11.01
CA VAL A 91 -2.41 16.26 -12.12
C VAL A 91 -3.11 15.84 -13.41
N GLN A 92 -4.08 14.92 -13.32
CA GLN A 92 -4.89 14.49 -14.45
C GLN A 92 -5.81 15.61 -14.98
N GLY A 93 -6.41 16.41 -14.09
CA GLY A 93 -7.23 17.55 -14.46
C GLY A 93 -6.43 18.63 -15.20
N VAL A 94 -5.24 18.96 -14.72
CA VAL A 94 -4.34 19.91 -15.40
C VAL A 94 -3.93 19.38 -16.78
N ALA A 95 -3.57 18.09 -16.88
CA ALA A 95 -3.21 17.49 -18.17
C ALA A 95 -4.35 17.50 -19.20
N ALA A 96 -5.62 17.46 -18.75
CA ALA A 96 -6.79 17.53 -19.63
C ALA A 96 -7.06 18.93 -20.18
N LEU A 97 -6.60 19.99 -19.50
CA LEU A 97 -6.75 21.38 -19.92
C LEU A 97 -5.71 21.83 -20.97
N VAL A 98 -4.77 20.96 -21.33
CA VAL A 98 -3.71 21.26 -22.30
C VAL A 98 -4.10 20.68 -23.68
N PRO A 99 -4.70 21.46 -24.60
CA PRO A 99 -5.11 21.00 -25.92
C PRO A 99 -3.91 20.93 -26.87
N ILE A 100 -3.04 19.93 -26.69
CA ILE A 100 -1.96 19.63 -27.63
C ILE A 100 -2.37 18.44 -28.52
N PRO A 101 -2.56 18.65 -29.83
CA PRO A 101 -2.84 17.57 -30.78
C PRO A 101 -1.75 16.50 -30.73
N GLY A 102 -2.13 15.22 -30.67
CA GLY A 102 -1.19 14.09 -30.57
C GLY A 102 -0.71 13.75 -29.15
N LEU A 103 -0.99 14.58 -28.14
CA LEU A 103 -0.58 14.33 -26.75
C LEU A 103 -1.50 13.36 -26.00
N GLN A 104 -2.67 13.02 -26.54
CA GLN A 104 -3.65 12.17 -25.83
C GLN A 104 -3.11 10.76 -25.50
N GLN A 105 -2.39 10.12 -26.42
CA GLN A 105 -1.71 8.84 -26.18
C GLN A 105 -0.62 8.98 -25.11
N PHE A 106 0.13 10.08 -25.14
CA PHE A 106 1.18 10.36 -24.16
C PHE A 106 0.61 10.65 -22.76
N ILE A 107 -0.52 11.36 -22.69
CA ILE A 107 -1.27 11.59 -21.44
C ILE A 107 -1.74 10.25 -20.85
N GLY A 108 -2.12 9.27 -21.66
CA GLY A 108 -2.46 7.91 -21.20
C GLY A 108 -1.27 7.23 -20.51
N ILE A 109 -0.08 7.35 -21.09
CA ILE A 109 1.17 6.83 -20.53
C ILE A 109 1.50 7.54 -19.21
N ILE A 110 1.40 8.87 -19.15
CA ILE A 110 1.58 9.65 -17.91
C ILE A 110 0.59 9.19 -16.84
N ARG A 111 -0.69 8.99 -17.19
CA ARG A 111 -1.71 8.51 -16.25
C ARG A 111 -1.38 7.13 -15.71
N ALA A 112 -0.96 6.21 -16.57
CA ALA A 112 -0.55 4.86 -16.17
C ALA A 112 0.68 4.92 -15.25
N PHE A 113 1.68 5.72 -15.62
CA PHE A 113 2.87 5.95 -14.82
C PHE A 113 2.55 6.52 -13.43
N LEU A 114 1.76 7.60 -13.36
CA LEU A 114 1.37 8.22 -12.10
C LEU A 114 0.61 7.24 -11.22
N ARG A 115 -0.28 6.42 -11.78
CA ARG A 115 -1.00 5.38 -11.03
C ARG A 115 -0.05 4.35 -10.42
N ILE A 116 0.99 3.95 -11.15
CA ILE A 116 2.00 3.00 -10.66
C ILE A 116 2.87 3.65 -9.59
N ALA A 117 3.40 4.85 -9.86
CA ALA A 117 4.26 5.59 -8.92
C ALA A 117 3.54 5.88 -7.59
N VAL A 118 2.24 6.14 -7.65
CA VAL A 118 1.40 6.39 -6.48
C VAL A 118 1.05 5.12 -5.73
N GLY A 119 0.97 3.97 -6.40
CA GLY A 119 0.61 2.68 -5.80
C GLY A 119 1.68 2.03 -4.92
N PHE A 120 2.81 2.71 -4.70
CA PHE A 120 3.82 2.32 -3.71
C PHE A 120 3.89 3.29 -2.52
N VAL A 121 3.15 4.39 -2.59
CA VAL A 121 3.30 5.47 -1.61
C VAL A 121 2.66 5.07 -0.30
N ASP A 122 1.49 4.45 -0.31
CA ASP A 122 0.82 3.96 0.91
C ASP A 122 1.69 2.96 1.69
N GLU A 123 2.41 2.08 1.01
CA GLU A 123 3.36 1.17 1.65
C GLU A 123 4.55 1.89 2.26
N VAL A 124 5.07 2.92 1.58
CA VAL A 124 6.16 3.76 2.11
C VAL A 124 5.70 4.56 3.33
N ILE A 125 4.48 5.11 3.31
CA ILE A 125 3.89 5.81 4.46
C ILE A 125 3.73 4.85 5.66
N LEU A 126 3.24 3.64 5.40
CA LEU A 126 3.12 2.60 6.42
C LEU A 126 4.49 2.20 6.98
N ALA A 127 5.47 1.98 6.10
CA ALA A 127 6.84 1.66 6.49
C ALA A 127 7.42 2.73 7.42
N TYR A 128 7.18 4.01 7.14
CA TYR A 128 7.61 5.11 8.00
C TYR A 128 7.01 5.01 9.41
N ALA A 129 5.70 4.79 9.50
CA ALA A 129 5.02 4.66 10.79
C ALA A 129 5.56 3.46 11.61
N ILE A 130 5.85 2.35 10.94
CA ILE A 130 6.46 1.17 11.59
C ILE A 130 7.90 1.47 12.04
N ARG A 131 8.73 2.02 11.15
CA ARG A 131 10.16 2.28 11.41
C ARG A 131 10.38 3.28 12.53
N THR A 132 9.58 4.34 12.56
CA THR A 132 9.64 5.39 13.60
C THR A 132 8.97 4.98 14.91
N ARG A 133 8.36 3.79 14.96
CA ARG A 133 7.66 3.26 16.14
C ARG A 133 6.63 4.24 16.71
N ALA A 134 5.96 4.99 15.84
CA ALA A 134 5.11 6.10 16.27
C ALA A 134 3.87 5.62 17.05
N ASP A 135 3.61 6.24 18.21
CA ASP A 135 2.42 5.96 19.04
C ASP A 135 1.14 6.57 18.46
N ASN A 136 1.30 7.60 17.61
CA ASN A 136 0.20 8.23 16.88
C ASN A 136 0.34 7.91 15.38
N PRO A 137 -0.39 6.90 14.88
CA PRO A 137 -0.25 6.46 13.49
C PRO A 137 -0.78 7.51 12.50
N TRP A 138 -1.73 8.35 12.91
CA TRP A 138 -2.24 9.45 12.08
C TRP A 138 -1.19 10.55 11.91
N ALA A 139 -0.52 10.92 13.00
CA ALA A 139 0.57 11.90 12.96
C ALA A 139 1.75 11.39 12.14
N ALA A 140 2.12 10.12 12.31
CA ALA A 140 3.17 9.49 11.52
C ALA A 140 2.86 9.50 10.02
N ALA A 141 1.63 9.13 9.64
CA ALA A 141 1.21 9.18 8.24
C ALA A 141 1.18 10.61 7.68
N LYS A 142 0.74 11.59 8.48
CA LYS A 142 0.77 13.02 8.10
C LYS A 142 2.19 13.46 7.81
N THR A 143 3.10 13.23 8.75
CA THR A 143 4.52 13.54 8.64
C THR A 143 5.14 12.87 7.42
N ALA A 144 4.89 11.58 7.24
CA ALA A 144 5.44 10.82 6.13
C ALA A 144 4.98 11.35 4.77
N LEU A 145 3.70 11.74 4.63
CA LEU A 145 3.15 12.33 3.41
C LEU A 145 3.80 13.68 3.10
N VAL A 146 4.05 14.52 4.10
CA VAL A 146 4.77 15.80 3.91
C VAL A 146 6.20 15.55 3.45
N LEU A 147 6.91 14.64 4.12
CA LEU A 147 8.28 14.25 3.77
C LEU A 147 8.36 13.64 2.36
N TYR A 148 7.35 12.88 1.94
CA TYR A 148 7.26 12.36 0.58
C TYR A 148 7.04 13.50 -0.43
N GLY A 149 6.10 14.39 -0.12
CA GLY A 149 5.77 15.55 -0.95
C GLY A 149 6.98 16.46 -1.17
N GLN A 150 7.72 16.79 -0.12
CA GLN A 150 8.89 17.66 -0.24
C GLN A 150 10.05 17.03 -1.02
N ASN A 151 10.12 15.70 -1.06
CA ASN A 151 11.10 14.94 -1.84
C ASN A 151 10.55 14.41 -3.18
N TYR A 152 9.42 14.92 -3.67
CA TYR A 152 8.75 14.40 -4.87
C TYR A 152 9.66 14.25 -6.11
N PRO A 153 10.65 15.11 -6.41
CA PRO A 153 11.45 14.95 -7.63
C PRO A 153 12.29 13.67 -7.59
N ALA A 154 12.91 13.40 -6.44
CA ALA A 154 13.68 12.18 -6.21
C ALA A 154 12.77 10.95 -6.23
N MET A 155 11.61 11.04 -5.56
CA MET A 155 10.64 9.94 -5.52
C MET A 155 10.11 9.59 -6.91
N LEU A 156 9.70 10.59 -7.70
CA LEU A 156 9.18 10.36 -9.06
C LEU A 156 10.24 9.84 -10.02
N LYS A 157 11.47 10.35 -9.95
CA LYS A 157 12.58 9.87 -10.80
C LYS A 157 12.86 8.39 -10.53
N ASN A 158 12.94 8.00 -9.25
CA ASN A 158 13.18 6.61 -8.88
C ASN A 158 11.99 5.71 -9.23
N ALA A 159 10.76 6.17 -9.01
CA ALA A 159 9.55 5.45 -9.41
C ALA A 159 9.49 5.24 -10.94
N ALA A 160 9.94 6.21 -11.74
CA ALA A 160 10.03 6.08 -13.21
C ALA A 160 11.01 4.99 -13.63
N TRP A 161 12.22 5.00 -13.08
CA TRP A 161 13.20 3.94 -13.34
C TRP A 161 12.73 2.58 -12.88
N LEU A 162 12.17 2.50 -11.68
CA LEU A 162 11.63 1.27 -11.13
C LEU A 162 10.47 0.73 -11.96
N THR A 163 9.61 1.60 -12.49
CA THR A 163 8.55 1.21 -13.43
C THR A 163 9.17 0.53 -14.65
N ILE A 164 10.16 1.14 -15.31
CA ILE A 164 10.82 0.53 -16.48
C ILE A 164 11.42 -0.84 -16.12
N ILE A 165 12.15 -0.93 -15.01
CA ILE A 165 12.77 -2.17 -14.54
C ILE A 165 11.72 -3.26 -14.30
N THR A 166 10.63 -2.94 -13.61
CA THR A 166 9.55 -3.90 -13.32
C THR A 166 8.84 -4.38 -14.59
N TYR A 167 8.65 -3.52 -15.59
CA TYR A 167 8.10 -3.94 -16.89
C TYR A 167 9.04 -4.87 -17.65
N VAL A 168 10.33 -4.56 -17.70
CA VAL A 168 11.35 -5.43 -18.33
C VAL A 168 11.40 -6.77 -17.62
N LEU A 169 11.44 -6.77 -16.29
CA LEU A 169 11.48 -8.00 -15.50
C LEU A 169 10.20 -8.82 -15.68
N ALA A 170 9.02 -8.19 -15.69
CA ALA A 170 7.76 -8.87 -15.95
C ALA A 170 7.71 -9.49 -17.35
N PHE A 171 8.27 -8.83 -18.36
CA PHE A 171 8.39 -9.37 -19.72
C PHE A 171 9.34 -10.56 -19.77
N LEU A 172 10.51 -10.49 -19.12
CA LEU A 172 11.44 -11.62 -19.05
C LEU A 172 10.82 -12.82 -18.32
N VAL A 173 10.15 -12.56 -17.20
CA VAL A 173 9.38 -13.58 -16.47
C VAL A 173 8.30 -14.19 -17.35
N PHE A 174 7.58 -13.38 -18.13
CA PHE A 174 6.60 -13.89 -19.08
C PHE A 174 7.20 -14.84 -20.10
N LEU A 175 8.36 -14.50 -20.69
CA LEU A 175 9.07 -15.39 -21.61
C LEU A 175 9.46 -16.72 -20.94
N VAL A 176 9.97 -16.66 -19.71
CA VAL A 176 10.32 -17.87 -18.94
C VAL A 176 9.07 -18.72 -18.65
N MET A 177 7.94 -18.08 -18.35
CA MET A 177 6.68 -18.75 -18.03
C MET A 177 5.96 -19.36 -19.23
N LEU A 178 6.42 -19.11 -20.47
CA LEU A 178 5.94 -19.82 -21.65
C LEU A 178 6.22 -21.33 -21.56
N ALA A 179 7.36 -21.73 -20.97
CA ALA A 179 7.74 -23.14 -20.84
C ALA A 179 6.80 -23.96 -19.92
N PRO A 180 6.56 -23.58 -18.65
CA PRO A 180 5.61 -24.28 -17.80
C PRO A 180 4.18 -24.19 -18.35
N ALA A 181 3.81 -23.10 -19.00
CA ALA A 181 2.51 -22.99 -19.67
C ALA A 181 2.34 -23.97 -20.83
N ALA A 182 3.38 -24.13 -21.67
CA ALA A 182 3.38 -25.10 -22.76
C ALA A 182 3.31 -26.54 -22.22
N ALA A 183 4.01 -26.83 -21.12
CA ALA A 183 3.95 -28.13 -20.45
C ALA A 183 2.51 -28.45 -19.99
N VAL A 184 1.79 -27.49 -19.39
CA VAL A 184 0.40 -27.66 -18.97
C VAL A 184 -0.52 -27.95 -20.16
N VAL A 185 -0.36 -27.23 -21.28
CA VAL A 185 -1.16 -27.47 -22.50
C VAL A 185 -0.91 -28.85 -23.06
N TRP A 186 0.35 -29.30 -23.08
CA TRP A 186 0.72 -30.62 -23.61
C TRP A 186 0.06 -31.77 -22.83
N VAL A 187 -0.11 -31.63 -21.51
CA VAL A 187 -0.70 -32.67 -20.65
C VAL A 187 -2.23 -32.66 -20.67
N LEU A 188 -2.88 -31.60 -21.15
CA LEU A 188 -4.34 -31.46 -21.17
C LEU A 188 -4.93 -31.71 -22.57
N PRO A 189 -5.53 -32.89 -22.84
CA PRO A 189 -6.14 -33.18 -24.13
C PRO A 189 -7.30 -32.20 -24.41
N GLY A 190 -7.28 -31.56 -25.57
CA GLY A 190 -8.34 -30.61 -25.99
C GLY A 190 -8.12 -29.15 -25.60
N ALA A 191 -7.01 -28.81 -24.93
CA ALA A 191 -6.64 -27.41 -24.72
C ALA A 191 -6.32 -26.73 -26.07
N TRP A 192 -7.15 -25.76 -26.47
CA TRP A 192 -6.89 -24.95 -27.67
C TRP A 192 -5.52 -24.27 -27.57
N SER A 193 -4.87 -24.02 -28.71
CA SER A 193 -3.56 -23.36 -28.79
C SER A 193 -3.48 -22.01 -28.05
N ALA A 194 -4.62 -21.34 -27.84
CA ALA A 194 -4.74 -20.15 -27.00
C ALA A 194 -4.49 -20.39 -25.49
N GLY A 195 -4.67 -21.62 -25.00
CA GLY A 195 -4.51 -21.96 -23.58
C GLY A 195 -3.10 -21.73 -23.07
N GLY A 196 -2.06 -22.02 -23.87
CA GLY A 196 -0.66 -21.84 -23.47
C GLY A 196 -0.31 -20.38 -23.24
N PHE A 197 -0.81 -19.49 -24.10
CA PHE A 197 -0.63 -18.05 -23.92
C PHE A 197 -1.36 -17.53 -22.67
N VAL A 198 -2.58 -18.00 -22.41
CA VAL A 198 -3.33 -17.65 -21.20
C VAL A 198 -2.61 -18.13 -19.94
N PHE A 199 -2.16 -19.38 -19.89
CA PHE A 199 -1.40 -19.91 -18.75
C PHE A 199 -0.09 -19.17 -18.55
N ALA A 200 0.61 -18.80 -19.62
CA ALA A 200 1.85 -18.01 -19.51
C ALA A 200 1.59 -16.63 -18.91
N ILE A 201 0.52 -15.94 -19.32
CA ILE A 201 0.10 -14.67 -18.71
C ILE A 201 -0.23 -14.86 -17.23
N LEU A 202 -0.99 -15.91 -16.87
CA LEU A 202 -1.38 -16.17 -15.48
C LEU A 202 -0.16 -16.45 -14.60
N PHE A 203 0.77 -17.28 -15.06
CA PHE A 203 2.00 -17.56 -14.33
C PHE A 203 2.91 -16.33 -14.23
N ALA A 204 3.06 -15.58 -15.32
CA ALA A 204 3.83 -14.34 -15.31
C ALA A 204 3.25 -13.31 -14.34
N TRP A 205 1.92 -13.20 -14.32
CA TRP A 205 1.22 -12.33 -13.37
C TRP A 205 1.41 -12.78 -11.93
N ALA A 206 1.33 -14.09 -11.65
CA ALA A 206 1.59 -14.64 -10.33
C ALA A 206 3.01 -14.32 -9.84
N VAL A 207 4.03 -14.51 -10.69
CA VAL A 207 5.42 -14.18 -10.35
C VAL A 207 5.62 -12.67 -10.17
N LYS A 208 4.99 -11.85 -11.02
CA LYS A 208 5.02 -10.39 -10.88
C LYS A 208 4.50 -9.97 -9.50
N VAL A 209 3.33 -10.44 -9.10
CA VAL A 209 2.71 -10.09 -7.81
C VAL A 209 3.51 -10.67 -6.64
N ALA A 210 4.07 -11.88 -6.78
CA ALA A 210 4.77 -12.56 -5.69
C ALA A 210 6.20 -12.04 -5.45
N LEU A 211 6.90 -11.58 -6.48
CA LEU A 211 8.32 -11.21 -6.38
C LEU A 211 8.60 -9.76 -6.79
N ILE A 212 8.07 -9.33 -7.94
CA ILE A 212 8.41 -8.03 -8.53
C ILE A 212 7.79 -6.88 -7.73
N GLU A 213 6.53 -7.03 -7.30
CA GLU A 213 5.84 -6.01 -6.50
C GLU A 213 6.50 -5.80 -5.12
N PRO A 214 6.78 -6.84 -4.30
CA PRO A 214 7.52 -6.69 -3.05
C PRO A 214 8.92 -6.08 -3.25
N PHE A 215 9.63 -6.48 -4.30
CA PHE A 215 10.93 -5.89 -4.65
C PHE A 215 10.79 -4.39 -4.93
N ALA A 216 9.79 -3.98 -5.70
CA ALA A 216 9.55 -2.57 -6.00
C ALA A 216 9.23 -1.76 -4.73
N ILE A 217 8.40 -2.31 -3.83
CA ILE A 217 8.10 -1.69 -2.54
C ILE A 217 9.40 -1.50 -1.72
N ALA A 218 10.24 -2.54 -1.64
CA ALA A 218 11.52 -2.46 -0.91
C ALA A 218 12.45 -1.37 -1.50
N CYS A 219 12.57 -1.28 -2.82
CA CYS A 219 13.34 -0.22 -3.48
C CYS A 219 12.78 1.18 -3.18
N MET A 220 11.47 1.36 -3.24
CA MET A 220 10.84 2.66 -2.94
C MET A 220 11.01 3.05 -1.47
N MET A 221 10.95 2.08 -0.55
CA MET A 221 11.25 2.30 0.87
C MET A 221 12.69 2.77 1.07
N GLN A 222 13.66 2.13 0.42
CA GLN A 222 15.08 2.53 0.51
C GLN A 222 15.28 3.98 0.03
N VAL A 223 14.75 4.30 -1.15
CA VAL A 223 14.82 5.66 -1.71
C VAL A 223 14.18 6.68 -0.78
N TYR A 224 12.99 6.37 -0.26
CA TYR A 224 12.27 7.25 0.64
C TYR A 224 13.07 7.51 1.92
N PHE A 225 13.51 6.45 2.59
CA PHE A 225 14.21 6.58 3.85
C PHE A 225 15.56 7.28 3.73
N GLN A 226 16.26 7.08 2.62
CA GLN A 226 17.48 7.82 2.32
C GLN A 226 17.17 9.30 2.04
N ALA A 227 16.08 9.59 1.31
CA ALA A 227 15.72 10.95 0.96
C ALA A 227 15.34 11.80 2.17
N ILE A 228 14.71 11.20 3.20
CA ILE A 228 14.21 11.94 4.36
C ILE A 228 15.21 12.02 5.53
N GLU A 229 16.41 11.46 5.38
CA GLU A 229 17.40 11.40 6.45
C GLU A 229 17.76 12.82 6.95
N GLY A 230 17.59 13.04 8.26
CA GLY A 230 17.85 14.33 8.91
C GLY A 230 16.88 15.46 8.53
N GLN A 231 15.80 15.17 7.79
CA GLN A 231 14.81 16.19 7.41
C GLN A 231 13.66 16.29 8.39
N GLU A 232 13.17 17.52 8.56
CA GLU A 232 11.89 17.79 9.21
C GLU A 232 10.80 18.10 8.17
N PRO A 233 9.50 17.91 8.51
CA PRO A 233 8.39 18.24 7.61
C PRO A 233 8.30 19.75 7.33
N ASP A 234 8.34 20.12 6.05
CA ASP A 234 8.21 21.52 5.61
C ASP A 234 6.74 22.00 5.75
N PRO A 235 6.48 23.09 6.51
CA PRO A 235 5.15 23.68 6.64
C PRO A 235 4.52 24.11 5.31
N VAL A 236 5.32 24.51 4.32
CA VAL A 236 4.85 24.88 2.99
C VAL A 236 4.25 23.66 2.29
N TRP A 237 4.90 22.51 2.38
CA TRP A 237 4.40 21.26 1.83
C TRP A 237 3.19 20.73 2.58
N GLU A 238 3.16 20.87 3.90
CA GLU A 238 1.96 20.58 4.68
C GLU A 238 0.77 21.45 4.21
N GLY A 239 1.00 22.74 3.97
CA GLY A 239 -0.01 23.66 3.43
C GLY A 239 -0.51 23.24 2.05
N ARG A 240 0.40 22.85 1.15
CA ARG A 240 0.04 22.35 -0.20
C ARG A 240 -0.82 21.08 -0.14
N LEU A 241 -0.47 20.12 0.72
CA LEU A 241 -1.25 18.90 0.91
C LEU A 241 -2.63 19.19 1.52
N SER A 242 -2.69 20.12 2.48
CA SER A 242 -3.94 20.56 3.11
C SER A 242 -4.88 21.22 2.10
N ALA A 243 -4.34 22.01 1.16
CA ALA A 243 -5.11 22.62 0.08
C ALA A 243 -5.55 21.59 -0.98
N ALA A 244 -4.71 20.62 -1.29
CA ALA A 244 -4.97 19.62 -2.33
C ALA A 244 -5.94 18.52 -1.90
N SER A 245 -6.00 18.16 -0.61
CA SER A 245 -6.75 17.00 -0.15
C SER A 245 -7.51 17.20 1.16
N LYS A 246 -8.83 17.05 1.10
CA LYS A 246 -9.69 16.94 2.30
C LYS A 246 -9.31 15.76 3.18
N LYS A 247 -8.78 14.68 2.60
CA LYS A 247 -8.36 13.47 3.34
C LYS A 247 -7.09 13.74 4.16
N PHE A 248 -6.23 14.62 3.67
CA PHE A 248 -5.07 15.08 4.44
C PHE A 248 -5.50 15.91 5.66
N ASN A 249 -6.52 16.77 5.51
CA ASN A 249 -7.08 17.50 6.65
C ASN A 249 -7.75 16.55 7.66
N GLN A 250 -8.50 15.54 7.19
CA GLN A 250 -9.04 14.49 8.08
C GLN A 250 -7.93 13.76 8.84
N LEU A 251 -6.78 13.52 8.22
CA LEU A 251 -5.62 12.91 8.86
C LEU A 251 -5.05 13.80 9.97
N LYS A 252 -4.98 15.12 9.74
CA LYS A 252 -4.58 16.12 10.75
C LYS A 252 -5.54 16.18 11.93
N ASP A 253 -6.84 16.18 11.67
CA ASP A 253 -7.88 16.20 12.70
C ASP A 253 -7.84 14.94 13.57
N ARG A 254 -7.60 13.77 12.95
CA ARG A 254 -7.41 12.51 13.68
C ARG A 254 -6.12 12.50 14.49
N ALA A 255 -5.05 13.10 13.97
CA ALA A 255 -3.78 13.20 14.67
C ALA A 255 -3.89 14.07 15.92
N SER A 256 -4.62 15.19 15.87
CA SER A 256 -4.80 16.09 17.03
C SER A 256 -5.75 15.53 18.09
N SER A 257 -6.77 14.77 17.68
CA SER A 257 -7.74 14.13 18.58
C SER A 257 -7.32 12.75 19.08
N TRP A 258 -6.12 12.28 18.73
CA TRP A 258 -5.65 10.96 19.12
C TRP A 258 -5.31 10.90 20.60
N ILE A 259 -6.06 10.07 21.33
CA ILE A 259 -5.76 9.68 22.69
C ILE A 259 -5.13 8.29 22.58
N GLY A 260 -3.82 8.21 22.82
CA GLY A 260 -3.00 7.02 22.53
C GLY A 260 -3.55 5.70 23.09
N HIS A 261 -3.17 4.59 22.46
CA HIS A 261 -3.45 3.27 23.00
C HIS A 261 -2.43 2.97 24.10
N LYS A 262 -2.88 2.89 25.36
CA LYS A 262 -2.03 2.39 26.44
C LYS A 262 -1.92 0.87 26.25
N PRO A 263 -0.73 0.28 26.03
CA PRO A 263 -0.62 -1.16 25.93
C PRO A 263 -1.11 -1.76 27.25
N SER A 264 -2.15 -2.59 27.20
CA SER A 264 -2.62 -3.36 28.34
C SER A 264 -1.58 -4.41 28.67
N GLY A 265 -0.63 -4.10 29.55
CA GLY A 265 0.39 -5.07 29.95
C GLY A 265 1.58 -4.55 30.75
N GLU A 266 1.40 -3.63 31.69
CA GLU A 266 2.34 -3.42 32.81
C GLU A 266 1.57 -3.00 34.05
N GLU A 267 0.91 -3.96 34.72
CA GLU A 267 0.77 -3.86 36.17
C GLU A 267 2.17 -4.12 36.76
N GLY A 268 2.93 -3.04 37.00
CA GLY A 268 4.13 -3.12 37.81
C GLY A 268 3.78 -3.70 39.19
N PRO A 269 4.66 -4.51 39.80
CA PRO A 269 4.35 -5.18 41.06
C PRO A 269 3.97 -4.14 42.12
N ALA A 270 2.76 -4.29 42.67
CA ALA A 270 2.28 -3.47 43.78
C ALA A 270 3.31 -3.51 44.91
N ALA A 271 3.81 -2.33 45.30
CA ALA A 271 4.70 -2.20 46.45
C ALA A 271 4.01 -2.79 47.71
N PRO A 272 4.72 -3.58 48.53
CA PRO A 272 4.13 -4.16 49.72
C PRO A 272 3.75 -3.06 50.71
N SER A 273 2.47 -3.00 51.07
CA SER A 273 1.95 -2.14 52.12
C SER A 273 2.52 -2.56 53.48
N THR A 274 3.24 -1.66 54.14
CA THR A 274 3.61 -1.80 55.56
C THR A 274 2.36 -1.85 56.43
N PRO A 275 2.24 -2.79 57.39
CA PRO A 275 1.11 -2.83 58.32
C PRO A 275 1.22 -1.70 59.36
N PRO A 276 0.09 -1.13 59.83
CA PRO A 276 0.10 -0.27 61.01
C PRO A 276 0.28 -1.09 62.30
N ALA A 277 0.88 -0.44 63.30
CA ALA A 277 1.27 -0.97 64.61
C ALA A 277 0.10 -1.46 65.47
#